data_AF-A0A2I1EKZ8-F1
#
_entry.id   AF-A0A2I1EKZ8-F1
#
_cell.length_a   1.000
_cell.length_b   1.000
_cell.length_c   1.000
_cell.angle_alpha   90.00
_cell.angle_beta   90.00
_cell.angle_gamma   90.00
#
_symmetry.space_group_name_H-M   'P 1'
#
loop_
_entity.id
_entity.type
_entity.pdbx_description
1 polymer ?
#
loop_
_entity_poly.entity_id
_entity_poly.type
_entity_poly.pdbx_seq_one_letter_code
_entity_poly.pdbx_strand_id
1 'polypeptide(L)'
;FTLRAHILSWSGDTPGLTKLMGLTGHNSYKGCRYCNIKGLYLNHVYFPTTPPIGFNSGSYDANNLPLRTHDEYIKNIQDLECATTQKELAALQQSYGIKHQSILFELYSIKFPYSFALDIMHLMFENIAKYMFKHWNGTFFNNSSENNGMYILNTTTWNVIGDLMHKARKTFPSYLGRPPRNIVHHHAGYKAEEWSSWITMYSLPLLKDQLPIKYYEGWALFVKAVKLCKKLHLTNENIFEIQELLLAFYKHYER
;
A
#
# COMPACT_ATOMS: atom_id res chain seq x y z
N PHE A 1 11.57 -4.48 -42.83
CA PHE A 1 11.31 -3.73 -41.58
C PHE A 1 11.36 -4.70 -40.42
N THR A 2 12.15 -4.42 -39.38
CA THR A 2 12.25 -5.27 -38.18
C THR A 2 11.71 -4.50 -37.00
N LEU A 3 10.53 -4.89 -36.50
CA LEU A 3 9.95 -4.34 -35.28
C LEU A 3 10.57 -5.04 -34.07
N ARG A 4 11.16 -4.28 -33.15
CA ARG A 4 11.60 -4.78 -31.84
C ARG A 4 10.66 -4.24 -30.77
N ALA A 5 10.03 -5.14 -30.03
CA ALA A 5 9.21 -4.80 -28.89
C ALA A 5 9.96 -5.17 -27.60
N HIS A 6 9.98 -4.28 -26.63
CA HIS A 6 10.60 -4.48 -25.33
C HIS A 6 9.55 -4.30 -24.24
N ILE A 7 9.53 -5.22 -23.28
CA ILE A 7 8.69 -5.08 -22.08
C ILE A 7 9.43 -4.16 -21.12
N LEU A 8 8.79 -3.06 -20.71
CA LEU A 8 9.37 -2.05 -19.82
C LEU A 8 8.95 -2.25 -18.36
N SER A 9 7.70 -2.67 -18.13
CA SER A 9 7.16 -2.81 -16.80
C SER A 9 6.12 -3.93 -16.69
N TRP A 10 6.04 -4.50 -15.49
CA TRP A 10 5.07 -5.50 -15.06
C TRP A 10 4.26 -4.93 -13.89
N SER A 11 2.94 -5.05 -13.97
CA SER A 11 2.02 -4.67 -12.90
C SER A 11 1.12 -5.83 -12.52
N GLY A 12 0.74 -5.90 -11.25
CA GLY A 12 -0.13 -6.94 -10.73
C GLY A 12 -0.27 -6.82 -9.22
N ASP A 13 -1.18 -7.62 -8.67
CA ASP A 13 -1.33 -7.73 -7.23
C ASP A 13 -0.03 -8.26 -6.58
N THR A 14 0.16 -7.96 -5.29
CA THR A 14 1.37 -8.36 -4.57
C THR A 14 1.62 -9.87 -4.66
N PRO A 15 0.63 -10.76 -4.44
CA PRO A 15 0.83 -12.21 -4.60
C PRO A 15 1.28 -12.63 -6.00
N GLY A 16 0.68 -12.09 -7.06
CA GLY A 16 1.05 -12.39 -8.44
C GLY A 16 2.48 -11.95 -8.76
N LEU A 17 2.83 -10.71 -8.41
CA LEU A 17 4.18 -10.18 -8.64
C LEU A 17 5.24 -10.85 -7.76
N THR A 18 4.93 -11.22 -6.52
CA THR A 18 5.84 -12.02 -5.68
C THR A 18 6.23 -13.32 -6.37
N LYS A 19 5.25 -14.06 -6.93
CA LYS A 19 5.52 -15.33 -7.63
C LYS A 19 6.32 -15.08 -8.91
N LEU A 20 5.91 -14.09 -9.70
CA LEU A 20 6.58 -13.73 -10.95
C LEU A 20 8.05 -13.33 -10.73
N MET A 21 8.33 -12.60 -9.65
CA MET A 21 9.67 -12.15 -9.29
C MET A 21 10.49 -13.22 -8.54
N GLY A 22 9.90 -14.38 -8.20
CA GLY A 22 10.58 -15.43 -7.44
C GLY A 22 10.88 -15.05 -5.99
N LEU A 23 10.02 -14.26 -5.33
CA LEU A 23 10.22 -13.79 -3.95
C LEU A 23 9.54 -14.68 -2.91
N THR A 24 9.98 -14.59 -1.66
CA THR A 24 9.44 -15.39 -0.53
C THR A 24 8.06 -14.94 -0.03
N GLY A 25 7.62 -13.73 -0.43
CA GLY A 25 6.27 -13.21 -0.18
C GLY A 25 6.11 -12.35 1.07
N HIS A 26 4.89 -11.85 1.27
CA HIS A 26 4.59 -10.80 2.26
C HIS A 26 4.76 -11.24 3.72
N ASN A 27 4.60 -12.54 4.01
CA ASN A 27 4.79 -13.10 5.36
C ASN A 27 6.25 -13.50 5.65
N SER A 28 7.21 -13.14 4.79
CA SER A 28 8.63 -13.35 5.08
C SER A 28 9.22 -12.13 5.78
N TYR A 29 10.28 -12.33 6.58
CA TYR A 29 11.02 -11.23 7.21
C TYR A 29 11.66 -10.27 6.19
N LYS A 30 11.71 -10.64 4.91
CA LYS A 30 12.25 -9.84 3.79
C LYS A 30 11.25 -9.77 2.64
N GLY A 31 10.00 -9.44 2.97
CA GLY A 31 8.88 -9.47 2.04
C GLY A 31 8.71 -8.22 1.15
N CYS A 32 9.37 -7.10 1.47
CA CYS A 32 9.31 -5.92 0.63
C CYS A 32 10.07 -6.12 -0.69
N ARG A 33 9.45 -5.73 -1.80
CA ARG A 33 10.04 -5.82 -3.15
C ARG A 33 11.12 -4.78 -3.40
N TYR A 34 10.98 -3.61 -2.78
CA TYR A 34 11.77 -2.42 -3.11
C TYR A 34 12.81 -2.05 -2.06
N CYS A 35 12.73 -2.57 -0.84
CA CYS A 35 13.70 -2.26 0.21
C CYS A 35 14.05 -3.48 1.06
N ASN A 36 15.11 -3.33 1.82
CA ASN A 36 15.72 -4.34 2.67
C ASN A 36 15.33 -4.20 4.14
N ILE A 37 14.26 -3.48 4.44
CA ILE A 37 13.69 -3.46 5.80
C ILE A 37 13.37 -4.90 6.23
N LYS A 38 13.69 -5.21 7.48
CA LYS A 38 13.39 -6.50 8.08
C LYS A 38 12.04 -6.41 8.77
N GLY A 39 11.13 -7.31 8.40
CA GLY A 39 9.87 -7.46 9.09
C GLY A 39 10.05 -7.99 10.51
N LEU A 40 9.02 -7.82 11.31
CA LEU A 40 8.91 -8.25 12.69
C LEU A 40 7.62 -9.06 12.86
N TYR A 41 7.67 -10.16 13.61
CA TYR A 41 6.52 -11.05 13.76
C TYR A 41 5.65 -10.62 14.94
N LEU A 42 4.40 -10.25 14.65
CA LEU A 42 3.32 -9.89 15.59
C LEU A 42 2.01 -10.55 15.12
N ASN A 43 1.85 -11.85 15.36
CA ASN A 43 0.82 -12.73 14.76
C ASN A 43 0.93 -12.89 13.23
N HIS A 44 1.42 -11.87 12.54
CA HIS A 44 1.81 -11.83 11.14
C HIS A 44 3.10 -11.02 11.02
N VAL A 45 3.80 -11.11 9.88
CA VAL A 45 4.98 -10.28 9.66
C VAL A 45 4.55 -8.86 9.28
N TYR A 46 4.97 -7.90 10.09
CA TYR A 46 4.75 -6.47 9.93
C TYR A 46 6.08 -5.76 9.66
N PHE A 47 6.07 -4.61 8.98
CA PHE A 47 7.29 -3.89 8.57
C PHE A 47 7.35 -2.47 9.13
N PRO A 48 7.54 -2.30 10.46
CA PRO A 48 7.66 -0.98 11.07
C PRO A 48 8.98 -0.30 10.71
N THR A 49 8.98 1.02 10.54
CA THR A 49 10.23 1.79 10.55
C THR A 49 10.75 2.00 11.97
N THR A 50 9.87 2.02 12.97
CA THR A 50 10.22 2.10 14.39
C THR A 50 9.63 0.91 15.11
N PRO A 51 10.45 0.04 15.74
CA PRO A 51 9.91 -1.11 16.44
C PRO A 51 8.92 -0.72 17.53
N PRO A 52 7.87 -1.53 17.75
CA PRO A 52 7.02 -1.38 18.92
C PRO A 52 7.82 -1.56 20.22
N ILE A 53 7.31 -0.97 21.31
CA ILE A 53 7.91 -1.09 22.63
C ILE A 53 8.09 -2.57 23.00
N GLY A 54 9.29 -2.93 23.47
CA GLY A 54 9.62 -4.31 23.86
C GLY A 54 10.26 -5.16 22.75
N PHE A 55 10.41 -4.64 21.53
CA PHE A 55 11.08 -5.35 20.44
C PHE A 55 12.47 -4.77 20.13
N ASN A 56 13.49 -5.61 20.25
CA ASN A 56 14.86 -5.27 19.85
C ASN A 56 15.05 -5.51 18.34
N SER A 57 14.62 -4.54 17.52
CA SER A 57 15.00 -4.49 16.10
C SER A 57 15.50 -3.09 15.73
N GLY A 58 16.30 -2.99 14.66
CA GLY A 58 16.82 -1.69 14.22
C GLY A 58 15.71 -0.78 13.71
N SER A 59 15.84 0.53 13.95
CA SER A 59 14.97 1.53 13.33
C SER A 59 15.45 1.86 11.92
N TYR A 60 14.52 2.26 11.07
CA TYR A 60 14.76 2.72 9.71
C TYR A 60 14.29 4.17 9.58
N ASP A 61 15.02 4.98 8.83
CA ASP A 61 14.51 6.29 8.42
C ASP A 61 13.51 6.11 7.28
N ALA A 62 12.25 6.48 7.51
CA ALA A 62 11.19 6.42 6.51
C ALA A 62 11.51 7.26 5.25
N ASN A 63 12.36 8.27 5.37
CA ASN A 63 12.85 9.09 4.26
C ASN A 63 13.98 8.46 3.47
N ASN A 64 14.71 7.53 4.07
CA ASN A 64 15.93 6.95 3.52
C ASN A 64 15.98 5.45 3.81
N LEU A 65 14.99 4.74 3.28
CA LEU A 65 14.90 3.30 3.41
C LEU A 65 16.06 2.63 2.66
N PRO A 66 16.54 1.46 3.13
CA PRO A 66 17.58 0.72 2.43
C PRO A 66 17.00 0.08 1.16
N LEU A 67 16.95 0.84 0.06
CA LEU A 67 16.35 0.39 -1.20
C LEU A 67 17.17 -0.73 -1.83
N ARG A 68 16.48 -1.69 -2.45
CA ARG A 68 17.10 -2.74 -3.26
C ARG A 68 17.55 -2.17 -4.59
N THR A 69 18.69 -2.64 -5.09
CA THR A 69 19.19 -2.28 -6.42
C THR A 69 19.19 -3.46 -7.37
N HIS A 70 19.27 -3.18 -8.67
CA HIS A 70 19.40 -4.23 -9.68
C HIS A 70 20.69 -5.02 -9.53
N ASP A 71 21.80 -4.33 -9.24
CA ASP A 71 23.11 -4.95 -9.05
C ASP A 71 23.13 -5.84 -7.79
N GLU A 72 22.48 -5.39 -6.71
CA GLU A 72 22.28 -6.21 -5.51
C GLU A 72 21.46 -7.48 -5.84
N TYR A 73 20.39 -7.33 -6.62
CA TYR A 73 19.59 -8.48 -7.08
C TYR A 73 20.43 -9.48 -7.88
N ILE A 74 21.26 -9.01 -8.82
CA ILE A 74 22.16 -9.88 -9.61
C ILE A 74 23.09 -10.65 -8.68
N LYS A 75 23.75 -9.96 -7.75
CA LYS A 75 24.64 -10.61 -6.78
C LYS A 75 23.92 -11.65 -5.93
N ASN A 76 22.74 -11.31 -5.41
CA ASN A 76 21.96 -12.22 -4.58
C ASN A 76 21.53 -13.48 -5.35
N ILE A 77 21.23 -13.36 -6.65
CA ILE A 77 20.94 -14.52 -7.50
C ILE A 77 22.18 -15.38 -7.71
N GLN A 78 23.34 -14.78 -8.00
CA GLN A 78 24.61 -15.50 -8.14
C GLN A 78 24.97 -16.27 -6.87
N ASP A 79 24.79 -15.64 -5.69
CA ASP A 79 25.01 -16.30 -4.40
C ASP A 79 24.08 -17.53 -4.24
N LEU A 80 22.82 -17.43 -4.67
CA LEU A 80 21.87 -18.55 -4.64
C LEU A 80 22.27 -19.69 -5.59
N GLU A 81 22.82 -19.37 -6.77
CA GLU A 81 23.29 -20.36 -7.75
C GLU A 81 24.58 -21.05 -7.31
N CYS A 82 25.47 -20.32 -6.61
CA CYS A 82 26.71 -20.86 -6.07
C CYS A 82 26.52 -21.70 -4.79
N ALA A 83 25.33 -21.66 -4.18
CA ALA A 83 25.05 -22.42 -2.97
C ALA A 83 25.22 -23.93 -3.20
N THR A 84 26.09 -24.55 -2.41
CA THR A 84 26.47 -25.97 -2.59
C THR A 84 25.60 -26.94 -1.80
N THR A 85 24.91 -26.42 -0.77
CA THR A 85 24.06 -27.23 0.10
C THR A 85 22.65 -26.65 0.20
N GLN A 86 21.65 -27.51 0.42
CA GLN A 86 20.27 -27.08 0.64
C GLN A 86 20.12 -26.16 1.86
N LYS A 87 20.95 -26.36 2.89
CA LYS A 87 20.96 -25.53 4.10
C LYS A 87 21.46 -24.11 3.81
N GLU A 88 22.54 -23.99 3.03
CA GLU A 88 23.09 -22.72 2.58
C GLU A 88 22.08 -21.97 1.70
N LEU A 89 21.50 -22.67 0.70
CA LEU A 89 20.47 -22.11 -0.17
C LEU A 89 19.29 -21.56 0.64
N ALA A 90 18.75 -22.35 1.58
CA ALA A 90 17.63 -21.91 2.42
C ALA A 90 17.97 -20.68 3.28
N ALA A 91 19.19 -20.60 3.82
CA ALA A 91 19.65 -19.45 4.59
C ALA A 91 19.74 -18.17 3.73
N LEU A 92 20.29 -18.29 2.52
CA LEU A 92 20.36 -17.18 1.55
C LEU A 92 18.95 -16.74 1.11
N GLN A 93 18.07 -17.69 0.78
CA GLN A 93 16.69 -17.40 0.39
C GLN A 93 15.94 -16.62 1.48
N GLN A 94 16.14 -17.01 2.74
CA GLN A 94 15.56 -16.32 3.90
C GLN A 94 16.17 -14.93 4.09
N SER A 95 17.49 -14.79 3.95
CA SER A 95 18.21 -13.53 4.14
C SER A 95 17.89 -12.47 3.08
N TYR A 96 17.75 -12.90 1.82
CA TYR A 96 17.48 -12.01 0.68
C TYR A 96 15.98 -11.83 0.39
N GLY A 97 15.15 -12.73 0.91
CA GLY A 97 13.73 -12.77 0.57
C GLY A 97 13.48 -13.17 -0.88
N ILE A 98 14.43 -13.86 -1.50
CA ILE A 98 14.37 -14.35 -2.89
C ILE A 98 14.36 -15.87 -2.84
N LYS A 99 13.35 -16.50 -3.42
CA LYS A 99 13.21 -17.96 -3.46
C LYS A 99 14.01 -18.57 -4.62
N HIS A 100 13.98 -17.96 -5.79
CA HIS A 100 14.74 -18.43 -6.95
C HIS A 100 14.85 -17.30 -7.99
N GLN A 101 15.71 -17.49 -8.99
CA GLN A 101 15.76 -16.62 -10.15
C GLN A 101 14.44 -16.68 -10.92
N SER A 102 13.92 -15.50 -11.25
CA SER A 102 12.79 -15.37 -12.18
C SER A 102 13.28 -15.51 -13.62
N ILE A 103 12.49 -16.15 -14.48
CA ILE A 103 12.76 -16.21 -15.92
C ILE A 103 12.87 -14.81 -16.55
N LEU A 104 12.25 -13.80 -15.93
CA LEU A 104 12.31 -12.42 -16.41
C LEU A 104 13.70 -11.78 -16.25
N PHE A 105 14.62 -12.39 -15.49
CA PHE A 105 16.02 -11.95 -15.44
C PHE A 105 16.73 -12.11 -16.78
N GLU A 106 16.25 -12.99 -17.67
CA GLU A 106 16.83 -13.16 -19.01
C GLU A 106 16.49 -11.99 -19.95
N LEU A 107 15.54 -11.15 -19.57
CA LEU A 107 15.12 -10.01 -20.38
C LEU A 107 15.97 -8.77 -20.04
N TYR A 108 16.88 -8.39 -20.95
CA TYR A 108 17.77 -7.22 -20.79
C TYR A 108 17.03 -5.88 -20.56
N SER A 109 15.76 -5.78 -20.94
CA SER A 109 14.96 -4.56 -20.71
C SER A 109 14.34 -4.49 -19.31
N ILE A 110 14.43 -5.56 -18.52
CA ILE A 110 13.83 -5.64 -17.17
C ILE A 110 14.90 -5.40 -16.12
N LYS A 111 14.64 -4.45 -15.21
CA LYS A 111 15.48 -4.20 -14.04
C LYS A 111 14.72 -4.57 -12.77
N PHE A 112 15.30 -5.43 -11.95
CA PHE A 112 14.74 -5.79 -10.65
C PHE A 112 15.18 -4.78 -9.58
N PRO A 113 14.29 -4.27 -8.71
CA PRO A 113 12.83 -4.40 -8.72
C PRO A 113 12.12 -3.32 -9.57
N TYR A 114 12.87 -2.38 -10.19
CA TYR A 114 12.33 -1.15 -10.80
C TYR A 114 11.27 -1.35 -11.90
N SER A 115 11.37 -2.42 -12.69
CA SER A 115 10.39 -2.75 -13.74
C SER A 115 9.07 -3.31 -13.18
N PHE A 116 9.00 -3.65 -11.90
CA PHE A 116 7.79 -4.20 -11.31
C PHE A 116 7.05 -3.08 -10.58
N ALA A 117 5.97 -2.56 -11.16
CA ALA A 117 5.25 -1.42 -10.63
C ALA A 117 4.39 -1.79 -9.41
N LEU A 118 4.06 -0.77 -8.62
CA LEU A 118 3.03 -0.86 -7.59
C LEU A 118 1.64 -0.81 -8.23
N ASP A 119 0.75 -1.68 -7.76
CA ASP A 119 -0.64 -1.63 -8.15
C ASP A 119 -1.43 -0.70 -7.21
N ILE A 120 -1.71 0.51 -7.71
CA ILE A 120 -2.47 1.55 -6.99
C ILE A 120 -3.89 1.07 -6.66
N MET A 121 -4.49 0.24 -7.52
CA MET A 121 -5.86 -0.26 -7.32
C MET A 121 -5.94 -1.06 -6.03
N HIS A 122 -5.06 -2.05 -5.86
CA HIS A 122 -5.04 -2.86 -4.65
C HIS A 122 -4.47 -2.09 -3.45
N LEU A 123 -3.37 -1.36 -3.64
CA LEU A 123 -2.67 -0.69 -2.53
C LEU A 123 -3.50 0.46 -1.95
N MET A 124 -3.86 1.44 -2.77
CA MET A 124 -4.47 2.68 -2.29
C MET A 124 -5.98 2.55 -2.17
N PHE A 125 -6.64 1.95 -3.16
CA PHE A 125 -8.10 1.90 -3.19
C PHE A 125 -8.65 0.73 -2.39
N GLU A 126 -8.13 -0.48 -2.57
CA GLU A 126 -8.69 -1.62 -1.88
C GLU A 126 -8.15 -1.83 -0.47
N ASN A 127 -6.88 -1.57 -0.21
CA ASN A 127 -6.30 -1.84 1.10
C ASN A 127 -6.42 -0.63 2.03
N ILE A 128 -5.68 0.46 1.74
CA ILE A 128 -5.57 1.61 2.66
C ILE A 128 -6.95 2.22 2.96
N ALA A 129 -7.80 2.45 1.96
CA ALA A 129 -9.11 3.03 2.21
C ALA A 129 -10.03 2.12 3.05
N LYS A 130 -10.03 0.80 2.80
CA LYS A 130 -10.78 -0.16 3.62
C LYS A 130 -10.25 -0.18 5.05
N TYR A 131 -8.93 -0.14 5.24
CA TYR A 131 -8.31 -0.11 6.56
C TYR A 131 -8.66 1.16 7.34
N MET A 132 -8.56 2.33 6.71
CA MET A 132 -8.94 3.59 7.36
C MET A 132 -10.43 3.62 7.72
N PHE A 133 -11.30 3.12 6.84
CA PHE A 133 -12.72 2.98 7.17
C PHE A 133 -12.95 2.08 8.39
N LYS A 134 -12.28 0.92 8.46
CA LYS A 134 -12.36 0.03 9.61
C LYS A 134 -11.84 0.67 10.90
N HIS A 135 -10.77 1.46 10.84
CA HIS A 135 -10.28 2.24 11.97
C HIS A 135 -11.34 3.21 12.49
N TRP A 136 -11.92 4.01 11.60
CA TRP A 136 -12.93 5.01 11.98
C TRP A 136 -14.27 4.39 12.42
N ASN A 137 -14.56 3.16 12.01
CA ASN A 137 -15.74 2.41 12.45
C ASN A 137 -15.46 1.51 13.67
N GLY A 138 -14.23 1.52 14.20
CA GLY A 138 -13.85 0.72 15.37
C GLY A 138 -13.86 -0.79 15.15
N THR A 139 -13.64 -1.26 13.91
CA THR A 139 -13.66 -2.69 13.53
C THR A 139 -12.35 -3.16 12.90
N PHE A 140 -11.26 -2.42 13.10
CA PHE A 140 -9.97 -2.76 12.51
C PHE A 140 -9.33 -3.97 13.20
N PHE A 141 -9.24 -3.93 14.53
CA PHE A 141 -8.73 -5.05 15.33
C PHE A 141 -9.86 -6.01 15.68
N ASN A 142 -9.56 -7.32 15.68
CA ASN A 142 -10.51 -8.34 16.12
C ASN A 142 -10.84 -8.19 17.61
N ASN A 143 -9.87 -7.77 18.40
CA ASN A 143 -10.06 -7.47 19.81
C ASN A 143 -10.65 -6.07 19.96
N SER A 144 -11.88 -5.99 20.48
CA SER A 144 -12.58 -4.73 20.63
C SER A 144 -11.90 -3.74 21.58
N SER A 145 -11.13 -4.22 22.56
CA SER A 145 -10.42 -3.33 23.49
C SER A 145 -9.26 -2.56 22.85
N GLU A 146 -8.75 -3.03 21.70
CA GLU A 146 -7.72 -2.36 20.91
C GLU A 146 -8.30 -1.26 20.00
N ASN A 147 -9.61 -1.31 19.71
CA ASN A 147 -10.32 -0.27 18.97
C ASN A 147 -10.78 0.85 19.94
N ASN A 148 -9.84 1.59 20.49
CA ASN A 148 -10.10 2.64 21.50
C ASN A 148 -9.61 4.04 21.07
N GLY A 149 -9.28 4.22 19.79
CA GLY A 149 -8.77 5.47 19.25
C GLY A 149 -9.80 6.61 19.25
N MET A 150 -9.33 7.83 19.49
CA MET A 150 -10.16 9.05 19.41
C MET A 150 -10.72 9.32 18.00
N TYR A 151 -10.24 8.61 16.99
CA TYR A 151 -10.69 8.69 15.59
C TYR A 151 -11.94 7.84 15.30
N ILE A 152 -12.45 7.09 16.28
CA ILE A 152 -13.64 6.25 16.11
C ILE A 152 -14.89 7.12 16.13
N LEU A 153 -15.67 7.06 15.05
CA LEU A 153 -16.95 7.76 14.94
C LEU A 153 -18.08 6.87 15.44
N ASN A 154 -19.07 7.47 16.09
CA ASN A 154 -20.24 6.74 16.57
C ASN A 154 -21.18 6.33 15.42
N THR A 155 -22.03 5.33 15.69
CA THR A 155 -23.01 4.79 14.73
C THR A 155 -23.96 5.85 14.19
N THR A 156 -24.38 6.82 15.02
CA THR A 156 -25.27 7.90 14.59
C THR A 156 -24.63 8.77 13.50
N THR A 157 -23.35 9.10 13.67
CA THR A 157 -22.57 9.89 12.69
C THR A 157 -22.44 9.11 11.38
N TRP A 158 -22.12 7.82 11.46
CA TRP A 158 -22.04 6.97 10.28
C TRP A 158 -23.38 6.85 9.53
N ASN A 159 -24.49 6.71 10.25
CA ASN A 159 -25.82 6.69 9.64
C ASN A 159 -26.12 8.00 8.89
N VAL A 160 -25.80 9.15 9.48
CA VAL A 160 -25.95 10.46 8.81
C VAL A 160 -25.10 10.53 7.54
N ILE A 161 -23.83 10.13 7.60
CA ILE A 161 -22.95 10.07 6.42
C ILE A 161 -23.53 9.15 5.34
N GLY A 162 -23.97 7.94 5.71
CA GLY A 162 -24.55 6.97 4.80
C GLY A 162 -25.82 7.49 4.11
N ASP A 163 -26.68 8.17 4.85
CA ASP A 163 -27.91 8.78 4.33
C ASP A 163 -27.63 9.95 3.40
N LEU A 164 -26.64 10.79 3.70
CA LEU A 164 -26.19 11.86 2.81
C LEU A 164 -25.69 11.28 1.48
N MET A 165 -24.87 10.22 1.53
CA MET A 165 -24.42 9.52 0.33
C MET A 165 -25.60 8.95 -0.47
N HIS A 166 -26.58 8.32 0.20
CA HIS A 166 -27.75 7.78 -0.47
C HIS A 166 -28.60 8.87 -1.15
N LYS A 167 -28.85 9.99 -0.46
CA LYS A 167 -29.63 11.13 -0.99
C LYS A 167 -28.93 11.79 -2.18
N ALA A 168 -27.61 11.94 -2.11
CA ALA A 168 -26.80 12.53 -3.18
C ALA A 168 -26.92 11.78 -4.52
N ARG A 169 -27.32 10.50 -4.51
CA ARG A 169 -27.49 9.71 -5.74
C ARG A 169 -28.45 10.33 -6.75
N LYS A 170 -29.52 10.99 -6.28
CA LYS A 170 -30.56 11.57 -7.14
C LYS A 170 -30.06 12.75 -7.98
N THR A 171 -29.08 13.48 -7.46
CA THR A 171 -28.53 14.69 -8.08
C THR A 171 -27.09 14.49 -8.55
N PHE A 172 -26.58 13.25 -8.52
CA PHE A 172 -25.19 12.96 -8.82
C PHE A 172 -24.90 13.15 -10.31
N PRO A 173 -23.95 14.04 -10.69
CA PRO A 173 -23.63 14.26 -12.08
C PRO A 173 -23.02 13.01 -12.73
N SER A 174 -23.59 12.54 -13.85
CA SER A 174 -23.17 11.31 -14.53
C SER A 174 -21.72 11.36 -15.04
N TYR A 175 -21.21 12.54 -15.37
CA TYR A 175 -19.81 12.73 -15.79
C TYR A 175 -18.80 12.44 -14.68
N LEU A 176 -19.23 12.45 -13.40
CA LEU A 176 -18.41 12.06 -12.26
C LEU A 176 -18.40 10.53 -12.02
N GLY A 177 -19.10 9.78 -12.87
CA GLY A 177 -19.17 8.32 -12.82
C GLY A 177 -20.38 7.81 -12.03
N ARG A 178 -20.18 6.74 -11.28
CA ARG A 178 -21.26 6.05 -10.57
C ARG A 178 -21.69 6.82 -9.32
N PRO A 179 -23.01 7.01 -9.09
CA PRO A 179 -23.50 7.61 -7.86
C PRO A 179 -23.05 6.85 -6.61
N PRO A 180 -22.75 7.55 -5.50
CA PRO A 180 -22.27 6.93 -4.27
C PRO A 180 -23.31 5.98 -3.67
N ARG A 181 -22.89 4.81 -3.20
CA ARG A 181 -23.74 3.95 -2.36
C ARG A 181 -23.59 4.35 -0.89
N ASN A 182 -24.52 3.92 -0.05
CA ASN A 182 -24.40 4.10 1.40
C ASN A 182 -23.23 3.24 1.91
N ILE A 183 -22.19 3.87 2.44
CA ILE A 183 -20.96 3.17 2.89
C ILE A 183 -21.22 2.23 4.06
N VAL A 184 -22.12 2.59 4.98
CA VAL A 184 -22.44 1.76 6.16
C VAL A 184 -23.00 0.41 5.71
N HIS A 185 -23.94 0.42 4.77
CA HIS A 185 -24.62 -0.80 4.32
C HIS A 185 -23.87 -1.60 3.25
N HIS A 186 -23.01 -0.96 2.46
CA HIS A 186 -22.48 -1.58 1.24
C HIS A 186 -20.95 -1.69 1.17
N HIS A 187 -20.19 -1.17 2.14
CA HIS A 187 -18.72 -1.17 2.10
C HIS A 187 -18.10 -2.55 1.83
N ALA A 188 -18.70 -3.64 2.34
CA ALA A 188 -18.20 -4.99 2.13
C ALA A 188 -18.20 -5.41 0.64
N GLY A 189 -19.09 -4.83 -0.17
CA GLY A 189 -19.21 -5.09 -1.60
C GLY A 189 -18.68 -3.94 -2.47
N TYR A 190 -17.90 -3.00 -1.92
CA TYR A 190 -17.29 -1.92 -2.68
C TYR A 190 -16.11 -2.43 -3.51
N LYS A 191 -16.11 -2.10 -4.79
CA LYS A 191 -14.98 -2.34 -5.70
C LYS A 191 -13.95 -1.21 -5.59
N ALA A 192 -12.75 -1.41 -6.13
CA ALA A 192 -11.70 -0.40 -6.16
C ALA A 192 -12.15 0.97 -6.72
N GLU A 193 -13.03 0.99 -7.73
CA GLU A 193 -13.59 2.23 -8.28
C GLU A 193 -14.34 3.04 -7.21
N GLU A 194 -15.17 2.39 -6.40
CA GLU A 194 -15.96 3.05 -5.36
C GLU A 194 -15.10 3.54 -4.22
N TRP A 195 -14.08 2.77 -3.82
CA TRP A 195 -13.09 3.23 -2.86
C TRP A 195 -12.26 4.39 -3.41
N SER A 196 -11.94 4.39 -4.71
CA SER A 196 -11.26 5.53 -5.35
C SER A 196 -12.11 6.80 -5.28
N SER A 197 -13.42 6.70 -5.55
CA SER A 197 -14.35 7.83 -5.41
C SER A 197 -14.54 8.24 -3.95
N TRP A 198 -14.59 7.28 -3.02
CA TRP A 198 -14.60 7.58 -1.58
C TRP A 198 -13.39 8.41 -1.17
N ILE A 199 -12.17 7.99 -1.51
CA ILE A 199 -10.95 8.74 -1.20
C ILE A 199 -11.00 10.13 -1.83
N THR A 200 -11.22 10.20 -3.15
CA THR A 200 -10.96 11.42 -3.91
C THR A 200 -12.09 12.44 -3.88
N MET A 201 -13.33 12.02 -3.63
CA MET A 201 -14.50 12.89 -3.73
C MET A 201 -15.28 13.03 -2.42
N TYR A 202 -15.45 11.92 -1.68
CA TYR A 202 -16.47 11.88 -0.63
C TYR A 202 -15.91 11.97 0.78
N SER A 203 -14.76 11.34 1.05
CA SER A 203 -14.25 11.17 2.40
C SER A 203 -13.98 12.51 3.09
N LEU A 204 -13.25 13.44 2.46
CA LEU A 204 -13.00 14.76 3.06
C LEU A 204 -14.28 15.57 3.33
N PRO A 205 -15.17 15.83 2.37
CA PRO A 205 -16.37 16.61 2.69
C PRO A 205 -17.30 15.92 3.70
N LEU A 206 -17.38 14.59 3.72
CA LEU A 206 -18.26 13.86 4.64
C LEU A 206 -17.67 13.68 6.04
N LEU A 207 -16.34 13.67 6.18
CA LEU A 207 -15.65 13.54 7.48
C LEU A 207 -15.35 14.89 8.11
N LYS A 208 -15.52 15.99 7.37
CA LYS A 208 -15.31 17.34 7.88
C LYS A 208 -16.24 17.60 9.07
N ASP A 209 -15.67 18.13 10.15
CA ASP A 209 -16.35 18.42 11.42
C ASP A 209 -16.93 17.17 12.14
N GLN A 210 -16.70 15.96 11.61
CA GLN A 210 -17.05 14.69 12.25
C GLN A 210 -15.81 14.00 12.84
N LEU A 211 -14.73 13.95 12.06
CA LEU A 211 -13.45 13.37 12.49
C LEU A 211 -12.62 14.44 13.20
N PRO A 212 -11.97 14.15 14.35
CA PRO A 212 -11.13 15.13 15.02
C PRO A 212 -10.05 15.67 14.08
N ILE A 213 -9.81 16.98 14.17
CA ILE A 213 -9.02 17.74 13.19
C ILE A 213 -7.66 17.10 12.89
N LYS A 214 -6.97 16.60 13.92
CA LYS A 214 -5.69 15.89 13.80
C LYS A 214 -5.76 14.73 12.79
N TYR A 215 -6.77 13.87 12.86
CA TYR A 215 -6.91 12.70 12.00
C TYR A 215 -7.48 13.06 10.62
N TYR A 216 -8.32 14.09 10.57
CA TYR A 216 -8.82 14.66 9.32
C TYR A 216 -7.68 15.20 8.46
N GLU A 217 -6.78 16.00 9.04
CA GLU A 217 -5.60 16.54 8.36
C GLU A 217 -4.64 15.43 7.92
N GLY A 218 -4.42 14.42 8.77
CA GLY A 218 -3.65 13.23 8.41
C GLY A 218 -4.21 12.52 7.18
N TRP A 219 -5.51 12.24 7.15
CA TRP A 219 -6.17 11.63 5.99
C TRP A 219 -6.13 12.53 4.73
N ALA A 220 -6.22 13.84 4.90
CA ALA A 220 -6.14 14.79 3.79
C ALA A 220 -4.81 14.71 3.03
N LEU A 221 -3.69 14.42 3.72
CA LEU A 221 -2.39 14.17 3.09
C LEU A 221 -2.46 13.00 2.10
N PHE A 222 -3.05 11.88 2.53
CA PHE A 222 -3.23 10.71 1.69
C PHE A 222 -4.16 11.00 0.50
N VAL A 223 -5.31 11.65 0.75
CA VAL A 223 -6.25 12.02 -0.31
C VAL A 223 -5.58 12.90 -1.37
N LYS A 224 -4.77 13.87 -0.95
CA LYS A 224 -4.02 14.73 -1.87
C LYS A 224 -3.00 13.95 -2.68
N ALA A 225 -2.23 13.05 -2.06
CA ALA A 225 -1.28 12.18 -2.76
C ALA A 225 -1.99 11.30 -3.82
N VAL A 226 -3.11 10.67 -3.46
CA VAL A 226 -3.90 9.84 -4.37
C VAL A 226 -4.43 10.65 -5.56
N LYS A 227 -4.90 11.88 -5.33
CA LYS A 227 -5.35 12.76 -6.43
C LYS A 227 -4.22 13.09 -7.40
N LEU A 228 -3.00 13.32 -6.90
CA LEU A 228 -1.84 13.55 -7.75
C LEU A 228 -1.49 12.29 -8.55
N CYS A 229 -1.46 11.11 -7.93
CA CYS A 229 -1.18 9.84 -8.61
C CYS A 229 -2.17 9.50 -9.74
N LYS A 230 -3.39 10.06 -9.70
CA LYS A 230 -4.42 9.86 -10.74
C LYS A 230 -4.28 10.81 -11.94
N LYS A 231 -3.34 11.75 -11.93
CA LYS A 231 -3.10 12.62 -13.09
C LYS A 231 -2.57 11.80 -14.26
N LEU A 232 -3.01 12.14 -15.48
CA LEU A 232 -2.53 11.51 -16.71
C LEU A 232 -1.04 11.79 -16.98
N HIS A 233 -0.58 12.98 -16.57
CA HIS A 233 0.80 13.42 -16.71
C HIS A 233 1.34 13.85 -15.35
N LEU A 234 2.46 13.27 -14.95
CA LEU A 234 3.16 13.58 -13.72
C LEU A 234 4.42 14.38 -14.05
N THR A 235 4.56 15.53 -13.42
CA THR A 235 5.79 16.33 -13.42
C THR A 235 6.72 15.88 -12.29
N ASN A 236 7.99 16.29 -12.34
CA ASN A 236 8.94 16.00 -11.26
C ASN A 236 8.48 16.63 -9.94
N GLU A 237 7.87 17.82 -10.01
CA GLU A 237 7.27 18.50 -8.86
C GLU A 237 6.12 17.68 -8.27
N ASN A 238 5.29 17.06 -9.11
CA ASN A 238 4.23 16.16 -8.62
C ASN A 238 4.82 14.91 -7.96
N ILE A 239 5.89 14.33 -8.50
CA ILE A 239 6.54 13.16 -7.90
C ILE A 239 7.10 13.52 -6.52
N PHE A 240 7.81 14.65 -6.40
CA PHE A 240 8.31 15.15 -5.13
C PHE A 240 7.19 15.40 -4.12
N GLU A 241 6.11 16.05 -4.56
CA GLU A 241 4.95 16.32 -3.71
C GLU A 241 4.25 15.02 -3.25
N ILE A 242 4.11 14.02 -4.13
CA ILE A 242 3.57 12.71 -3.76
C ILE A 242 4.42 12.06 -2.67
N GLN A 243 5.75 12.10 -2.80
CA GLN A 243 6.67 11.53 -1.82
C GLN A 243 6.49 12.19 -0.45
N GLU A 244 6.50 13.53 -0.39
CA GLU A 244 6.34 14.28 0.86
C GLU A 244 4.99 13.99 1.52
N LEU A 245 3.90 13.96 0.73
CA LEU A 245 2.55 13.70 1.24
C LEU A 245 2.40 12.27 1.79
N LEU A 246 2.90 11.26 1.08
CA LEU A 246 2.82 9.86 1.52
C LEU A 246 3.68 9.60 2.75
N LEU A 247 4.87 10.22 2.83
CA LEU A 247 5.71 10.15 4.01
C LEU A 247 5.03 10.80 5.22
N ALA A 248 4.48 12.00 5.05
CA ALA A 248 3.78 12.71 6.12
C ALA A 248 2.56 11.92 6.59
N PHE A 249 1.81 11.32 5.67
CA PHE A 249 0.72 10.40 6.00
C PHE A 249 1.22 9.16 6.76
N TYR A 250 2.30 8.52 6.31
CA TYR A 250 2.89 7.37 7.00
C TYR A 250 3.28 7.71 8.45
N LYS A 251 4.00 8.83 8.65
CA LYS A 251 4.37 9.32 9.98
C LYS A 251 3.17 9.66 10.85
N HIS A 252 2.06 10.09 10.25
CA HIS A 252 0.80 10.31 10.95
C HIS A 252 0.13 8.98 11.34
N TYR A 253 0.10 8.00 10.43
CA TYR A 253 -0.54 6.70 10.63
C TYR A 253 0.15 5.86 11.72
N GLU A 254 1.49 5.90 11.80
CA GLU A 254 2.26 5.16 12.81
C GLU A 254 2.18 5.76 14.23
N ARG A 255 1.54 6.91 14.42
CA ARG A 255 1.46 7.64 15.71
C ARG A 255 0.08 7.58 16.35
#